data_AF-A0A350ID49-F1
#
_entry.id   AF-A0A350ID49-F1
#
_cell.length_a   1.000
_cell.length_b   1.000
_cell.length_c   1.000
_cell.angle_alpha   90.00
_cell.angle_beta   90.00
_cell.angle_gamma   90.00
#
_symmetry.space_group_name_H-M   'P 1'
#
loop_
_entity.id
_entity.type
_entity.pdbx_description
1 polymer ?
#
loop_
_entity_poly.entity_id
_entity_poly.type
_entity_poly.pdbx_seq_one_letter_code
_entity_poly.pdbx_strand_id
1 'polypeptide(L)'
;MSIVIQSCGDDDVIPISELSGEWKAQTLEGTIRTESTFSGSSIISNSTVTGANMNYYLTLTMSDNKFTAQGSYDIELATTAQGSTLSVTDSYPNLSGSGAYNSTDSEITLDASIYDISLNGMILEVTGGNIPATYSITNNILTVTEVRQEEMDNGTISSFTDINMVSTWNRQ
;
A
#
# COMPACT_ATOMS: atom_id res chain seq x y z
N MET A 1 -50.95 18.83 3.48
CA MET A 1 -50.08 17.63 3.58
C MET A 1 -48.82 17.93 2.79
N SER A 2 -47.77 18.37 3.47
CA SER A 2 -46.45 18.49 2.85
C SER A 2 -45.67 17.24 3.20
N ILE A 3 -45.34 16.46 2.18
CA ILE A 3 -44.39 15.36 2.27
C ILE A 3 -43.01 15.98 2.47
N VAL A 4 -42.38 15.68 3.61
CA VAL A 4 -40.95 15.88 3.83
C VAL A 4 -40.29 14.57 3.37
N ILE A 5 -39.57 14.61 2.26
CA ILE A 5 -38.71 13.49 1.84
C ILE A 5 -37.36 13.70 2.51
N GLN A 6 -36.93 12.67 3.23
CA GLN A 6 -35.65 12.55 3.88
C GLN A 6 -34.51 12.69 2.88
N SER A 7 -33.49 13.46 3.28
CA SER A 7 -32.13 13.31 2.80
C SER A 7 -31.24 13.25 4.03
N CYS A 8 -31.22 12.09 4.71
CA CYS A 8 -30.05 11.69 5.48
C CYS A 8 -28.97 11.33 4.46
N GLY A 9 -28.24 12.34 4.01
CA GLY A 9 -26.88 12.16 3.53
C GLY A 9 -26.02 12.22 4.77
N ASP A 10 -25.98 11.11 5.51
CA ASP A 10 -24.94 10.88 6.50
C ASP A 10 -23.68 10.64 5.68
N ASP A 11 -23.04 11.73 5.24
CA ASP A 11 -21.61 11.72 5.04
C ASP A 11 -21.04 11.50 6.45
N ASP A 12 -21.01 10.24 6.88
CA ASP A 12 -20.26 9.78 8.03
C ASP A 12 -18.80 10.04 7.70
N VAL A 13 -18.38 11.28 7.91
CA VAL A 13 -16.98 11.66 7.96
C VAL A 13 -16.41 10.84 9.11
N ILE A 14 -15.71 9.75 8.78
CA ILE A 14 -15.02 8.90 9.75
C ILE A 14 -14.08 9.83 10.53
N PRO A 15 -14.31 10.05 11.83
CA PRO A 15 -13.48 11.00 12.55
C PRO A 15 -12.07 10.43 12.60
N ILE A 16 -11.08 11.23 12.19
CA ILE A 16 -9.64 10.92 12.21
C ILE A 16 -9.14 10.29 13.52
N SER A 17 -9.85 10.49 14.64
CA SER A 17 -9.58 9.83 15.93
C SER A 17 -9.72 8.31 15.88
N GLU A 18 -10.54 7.76 14.98
CA GLU A 18 -10.70 6.32 14.81
C GLU A 18 -9.51 5.69 14.10
N LEU A 19 -8.70 6.45 13.36
CA LEU A 19 -7.49 5.94 12.72
C LEU A 19 -6.41 5.57 13.76
N SER A 20 -6.35 6.29 14.88
CA SER A 20 -5.36 6.02 15.92
C SER A 20 -5.64 4.72 16.65
N GLY A 21 -4.60 3.91 16.87
CA GLY A 21 -4.69 2.61 17.54
C GLY A 21 -3.69 1.61 16.99
N GLU A 22 -3.74 0.39 17.53
CA GLU A 22 -3.01 -0.75 17.02
C GLU A 22 -3.91 -1.58 16.07
N TRP A 23 -3.32 -1.99 14.97
CA TRP A 23 -3.97 -2.69 13.87
C TRP A 23 -3.13 -3.89 13.46
N LYS A 24 -3.74 -5.07 13.36
CA LYS A 24 -3.07 -6.28 12.88
C LYS A 24 -3.41 -6.55 11.43
N ALA A 25 -2.39 -6.68 10.58
CA ALA A 25 -2.55 -7.00 9.17
C ALA A 25 -3.36 -8.30 8.99
N GLN A 26 -4.32 -8.26 8.07
CA GLN A 26 -5.13 -9.40 7.66
C GLN A 26 -4.76 -9.83 6.24
N THR A 27 -4.76 -8.86 5.32
CA THR A 27 -4.43 -9.10 3.91
C THR A 27 -3.56 -7.98 3.36
N LEU A 28 -2.79 -8.34 2.34
CA LEU A 28 -2.15 -7.43 1.41
C LEU A 28 -2.31 -8.03 0.03
N GLU A 29 -2.90 -7.29 -0.90
CA GLU A 29 -3.08 -7.72 -2.28
C GLU A 29 -2.79 -6.56 -3.21
N GLY A 30 -2.31 -6.84 -4.42
CA GLY A 30 -2.13 -5.78 -5.39
C GLY A 30 -1.51 -6.23 -6.69
N THR A 31 -1.30 -5.24 -7.55
CA THR A 31 -0.70 -5.40 -8.86
C THR A 31 0.35 -4.33 -9.09
N ILE A 32 1.44 -4.74 -9.74
CA ILE A 32 2.48 -3.84 -10.17
C ILE A 32 2.68 -4.06 -11.67
N ARG A 33 2.60 -2.99 -12.45
CA ARG A 33 2.88 -3.03 -13.88
C ARG A 33 4.09 -2.18 -14.15
N THR A 34 5.10 -2.77 -14.79
CA THR A 34 6.30 -2.04 -15.19
C THR A 34 6.45 -2.10 -16.70
N GLU A 35 6.71 -0.95 -17.30
CA GLU A 35 7.11 -0.80 -18.69
C GLU A 35 8.49 -0.16 -18.74
N SER A 36 9.49 -0.90 -19.21
CA SER A 36 10.85 -0.41 -19.36
C SER A 36 11.23 -0.35 -20.83
N THR A 37 11.79 0.77 -21.27
CA THR A 37 12.30 0.96 -22.62
C THR A 37 13.81 1.11 -22.59
N PHE A 38 14.51 0.29 -23.36
CA PHE A 38 15.95 0.34 -23.55
C PHE A 38 16.28 0.24 -25.03
N SER A 39 17.06 1.18 -25.56
CA SER A 39 17.47 1.21 -26.97
C SER A 39 16.29 1.10 -27.97
N GLY A 40 15.14 1.70 -27.64
CA GLY A 40 13.92 1.67 -28.45
C GLY A 40 13.12 0.37 -28.40
N SER A 41 13.54 -0.61 -27.59
CA SER A 41 12.77 -1.83 -27.31
C SER A 41 12.08 -1.71 -25.95
N SER A 42 10.81 -2.09 -25.88
CA SER A 42 10.03 -2.04 -24.64
C SER A 42 9.78 -3.45 -24.10
N ILE A 43 9.93 -3.60 -22.79
CA ILE A 43 9.61 -4.81 -22.04
C ILE A 43 8.51 -4.43 -21.05
N ILE A 44 7.43 -5.19 -21.06
CA ILE A 44 6.33 -5.04 -20.12
C ILE A 44 6.31 -6.25 -19.19
N SER A 45 6.24 -5.99 -17.89
CA SER A 45 5.99 -6.99 -16.87
C SER A 45 4.75 -6.62 -16.07
N ASN A 46 3.96 -7.63 -15.70
CA ASN A 46 2.85 -7.47 -14.76
C ASN A 46 3.08 -8.44 -13.61
N SER A 47 2.99 -7.92 -12.39
CA SER A 47 3.21 -8.66 -11.17
C SER A 47 1.95 -8.61 -10.30
N THR A 48 1.59 -9.74 -9.70
CA THR A 48 0.61 -9.79 -8.61
C THR A 48 1.33 -9.95 -7.29
N VAL A 49 0.87 -9.24 -6.27
CA VAL A 49 1.40 -9.27 -4.90
C VAL A 49 0.32 -9.85 -4.00
N THR A 50 0.70 -10.83 -3.18
CA THR A 50 -0.19 -11.42 -2.17
C THR A 50 0.57 -11.62 -0.86
N GLY A 51 0.04 -11.03 0.22
CA GLY A 51 0.57 -11.21 1.57
C GLY A 51 0.18 -12.57 2.14
N ALA A 52 1.15 -13.25 2.73
CA ALA A 52 0.97 -14.53 3.42
C ALA A 52 1.60 -14.46 4.83
N ASN A 53 1.19 -15.37 5.71
CA ASN A 53 1.72 -15.48 7.08
C ASN A 53 1.76 -14.14 7.85
N MET A 54 0.69 -13.35 7.72
CA MET A 54 0.59 -11.99 8.26
C MET A 54 0.54 -11.98 9.79
N ASN A 55 1.70 -11.79 10.42
CA ASN A 55 1.83 -11.50 11.84
C ASN A 55 2.52 -10.15 12.01
N TYR A 56 1.88 -9.12 11.46
CA TYR A 56 2.42 -7.77 11.34
C TYR A 56 1.42 -6.77 11.94
N TYR A 57 1.94 -5.81 12.70
CA TYR A 57 1.15 -4.87 13.48
C TYR A 57 1.56 -3.44 13.10
N LEU A 58 0.57 -2.60 12.83
CA LEU A 58 0.70 -1.18 12.58
C LEU A 58 0.07 -0.41 13.74
N THR A 59 0.83 0.49 14.36
CA THR A 59 0.32 1.38 15.40
C THR A 59 0.35 2.81 14.90
N LEU A 60 -0.81 3.46 14.85
CA LEU A 60 -0.98 4.85 14.43
C LEU A 60 -1.21 5.74 15.65
N THR A 61 -0.32 6.70 15.87
CA THR A 61 -0.38 7.65 16.99
C THR A 61 -0.71 9.04 16.46
N MET A 62 -1.89 9.55 16.81
CA MET A 62 -2.39 10.83 16.29
C MET A 62 -1.75 12.06 16.96
N SER A 63 -1.32 11.94 18.23
CA SER A 63 -0.78 13.10 18.96
C SER A 63 0.51 13.68 18.38
N ASP A 64 1.29 12.86 17.68
CA ASP A 64 2.54 13.24 17.05
C ASP A 64 2.64 12.83 15.57
N ASN A 65 1.52 12.40 14.97
CA ASN A 65 1.43 12.02 13.57
C ASN A 65 2.47 10.97 13.17
N LYS A 66 2.67 9.96 14.02
CA LYS A 66 3.64 8.88 13.78
C LYS A 66 3.01 7.51 13.72
N PHE A 67 3.61 6.66 12.91
CA PHE A 67 3.32 5.25 12.88
C PHE A 67 4.54 4.41 13.27
N THR A 68 4.28 3.25 13.83
CA THR A 68 5.26 2.18 14.00
C THR A 68 4.70 0.90 13.41
N ALA A 69 5.53 0.09 12.78
CA ALA A 69 5.13 -1.18 12.23
C ALA A 69 6.11 -2.27 12.65
N GLN A 70 5.60 -3.42 13.11
CA GLN A 70 6.43 -4.48 13.67
C GLN A 70 5.87 -5.87 13.44
N GLY A 71 6.75 -6.86 13.32
CA GLY A 71 6.38 -8.27 13.21
C GLY A 71 6.96 -8.94 11.98
N SER A 72 6.15 -9.74 11.30
CA SER A 72 6.58 -10.51 10.13
C SER A 72 5.46 -10.72 9.13
N TYR A 73 5.83 -10.82 7.87
CA TYR A 73 4.95 -11.25 6.78
C TYR A 73 5.79 -11.91 5.68
N ASP A 74 5.11 -12.67 4.84
CA ASP A 74 5.65 -13.15 3.57
C ASP A 74 4.93 -12.44 2.42
N ILE A 75 5.62 -12.25 1.31
CA ILE A 75 5.07 -11.73 0.06
C ILE A 75 5.23 -12.80 -1.01
N GLU A 76 4.10 -13.28 -1.52
CA GLU A 76 4.05 -14.07 -2.74
C GLU A 76 3.93 -13.13 -3.94
N LEU A 77 4.95 -13.17 -4.79
CA LEU A 77 5.03 -12.37 -6.01
C LEU A 77 4.94 -13.30 -7.22
N ALA A 78 4.00 -13.04 -8.13
CA ALA A 78 3.96 -13.70 -9.43
C ALA A 78 4.13 -12.67 -10.55
N THR A 79 5.26 -12.71 -11.25
CA THR A 79 5.62 -11.76 -12.30
C THR A 79 5.55 -12.43 -13.67
N THR A 80 4.77 -11.86 -14.58
CA THR A 80 4.64 -12.30 -15.97
C THR A 80 5.29 -11.28 -16.89
N ALA A 81 6.30 -11.73 -17.64
CA ALA A 81 6.97 -10.94 -18.68
C ALA A 81 7.18 -11.80 -19.92
N GLN A 82 6.91 -11.24 -21.11
CA GLN A 82 7.09 -11.93 -22.40
C GLN A 82 6.43 -13.33 -22.46
N GLY A 83 5.27 -13.49 -21.83
CA GLY A 83 4.49 -14.73 -21.84
C GLY A 83 4.98 -15.82 -20.88
N SER A 84 6.01 -15.56 -20.06
CA SER A 84 6.47 -16.46 -19.01
C SER A 84 6.18 -15.88 -17.63
N THR A 85 5.74 -16.72 -16.69
CA THR A 85 5.48 -16.34 -15.30
C THR A 85 6.52 -16.95 -14.37
N LEU A 86 7.10 -16.12 -13.52
CA LEU A 86 7.96 -16.51 -12.41
C LEU A 86 7.25 -16.20 -11.10
N SER A 87 7.23 -17.16 -10.17
CA SER A 87 6.69 -16.96 -8.83
C SER A 87 7.80 -17.10 -7.80
N VAL A 88 7.85 -16.17 -6.85
CA VAL A 88 8.80 -16.12 -5.74
C VAL A 88 8.03 -15.79 -4.47
N THR A 89 8.47 -16.36 -3.35
CA THR A 89 8.01 -15.96 -2.01
C THR A 89 9.19 -15.34 -1.28
N ASP A 90 9.04 -14.08 -0.88
CA ASP A 90 9.99 -13.35 -0.07
C ASP A 90 9.49 -13.29 1.38
N SER A 91 10.37 -13.64 2.33
CA SER A 91 10.04 -13.64 3.76
C SER A 91 10.70 -12.48 4.47
N TYR A 92 9.91 -11.76 5.28
CA TYR A 92 10.36 -10.59 6.04
C TYR A 92 10.19 -10.83 7.55
N PRO A 93 11.16 -11.47 8.21
CA PRO A 93 11.08 -11.76 9.64
C PRO A 93 11.57 -10.58 10.51
N ASN A 94 10.93 -10.41 11.67
CA ASN A 94 11.38 -9.49 12.72
C ASN A 94 11.56 -8.04 12.26
N LEU A 95 10.65 -7.56 11.41
CA LEU A 95 10.62 -6.18 10.98
C LEU A 95 10.27 -5.26 12.15
N SER A 96 10.90 -4.09 12.14
CA SER A 96 10.57 -2.95 12.97
C SER A 96 10.84 -1.69 12.17
N GLY A 97 9.80 -0.90 11.96
CA GLY A 97 9.81 0.33 11.19
C GLY A 97 9.02 1.42 11.89
N SER A 98 9.31 2.67 11.54
CA SER A 98 8.56 3.82 12.01
C SER A 98 8.67 4.96 11.02
N GLY A 99 7.65 5.79 10.98
CA GLY A 99 7.60 6.97 10.11
C GLY A 99 6.58 7.97 10.59
N ALA A 100 6.47 9.07 9.89
CA ALA A 100 5.41 10.05 10.03
C ALA A 100 4.29 9.78 9.02
N TYR A 101 3.09 10.19 9.38
CA TYR A 101 1.96 10.23 8.45
C TYR A 101 1.19 11.53 8.61
N ASN A 102 0.55 11.99 7.54
CA ASN A 102 -0.48 13.01 7.63
C ASN A 102 -1.78 12.42 7.12
N SER A 103 -2.88 12.68 7.81
CA SER A 103 -4.19 12.18 7.40
C SER A 103 -5.24 13.29 7.38
N THR A 104 -6.13 13.19 6.41
CA THR A 104 -7.42 13.88 6.36
C THR A 104 -8.53 12.84 6.59
N ASP A 105 -9.78 13.17 6.32
CA ASP A 105 -10.93 12.28 6.57
C ASP A 105 -10.88 10.97 5.75
N SER A 106 -10.27 10.99 4.55
CA SER A 106 -10.20 9.82 3.66
C SER A 106 -8.83 9.55 3.05
N GLU A 107 -7.86 10.44 3.25
CA GLU A 107 -6.52 10.33 2.68
C GLU A 107 -5.49 10.18 3.79
N ILE A 108 -4.49 9.35 3.54
CA ILE A 108 -3.30 9.21 4.38
C ILE A 108 -2.07 9.33 3.49
N THR A 109 -1.15 10.18 3.89
CA THR A 109 0.17 10.28 3.28
C THR A 109 1.19 9.74 4.25
N LEU A 110 1.89 8.67 3.86
CA LEU A 110 2.94 8.04 4.66
C LEU A 110 4.30 8.54 4.17
N ASP A 111 5.26 8.78 5.06
CA ASP A 111 6.63 9.13 4.64
C ASP A 111 7.51 7.91 4.31
N ALA A 112 6.99 6.70 4.55
CA ALA A 112 7.62 5.43 4.21
C ALA A 112 6.55 4.37 3.93
N SER A 113 6.94 3.31 3.20
CA SER A 113 6.04 2.20 2.91
C SER A 113 5.75 1.40 4.17
N ILE A 114 4.51 0.93 4.33
CA ILE A 114 4.16 0.00 5.41
C ILE A 114 4.72 -1.40 5.11
N TYR A 115 4.87 -1.74 3.82
CA TYR A 115 5.41 -3.02 3.39
C TYR A 115 6.62 -2.81 2.48
N ASP A 116 7.71 -3.52 2.80
CA ASP A 116 8.78 -3.77 1.84
C ASP A 116 8.32 -4.81 0.83
N ILE A 117 8.50 -4.50 -0.45
CA ILE A 117 8.20 -5.39 -1.58
C ILE A 117 9.47 -5.47 -2.43
N SER A 118 9.95 -6.68 -2.70
CA SER A 118 11.08 -6.92 -3.61
C SER A 118 10.56 -7.40 -4.97
N LEU A 119 10.93 -6.69 -6.03
CA LEU A 119 10.68 -7.09 -7.41
C LEU A 119 12.00 -7.55 -8.03
N ASN A 120 12.09 -8.84 -8.37
CA ASN A 120 13.29 -9.46 -8.97
C ASN A 120 14.57 -9.22 -8.13
N GLY A 121 14.45 -9.22 -6.80
CA GLY A 121 15.58 -9.02 -5.88
C GLY A 121 15.98 -7.55 -5.66
N MET A 122 15.22 -6.60 -6.21
CA MET A 122 15.35 -5.17 -5.90
C MET A 122 14.16 -4.72 -5.06
N ILE A 123 14.43 -4.10 -3.92
CA ILE A 123 13.36 -3.49 -3.11
C ILE A 123 12.75 -2.36 -3.93
N LEU A 124 11.43 -2.34 -4.02
CA LEU A 124 10.67 -1.25 -4.59
C LEU A 124 10.70 -0.07 -3.62
N GLU A 125 11.77 0.72 -3.73
CA GLU A 125 11.89 1.95 -2.96
C GLU A 125 10.87 2.99 -3.45
N VAL A 126 10.44 3.84 -2.53
CA VAL A 126 9.52 4.93 -2.82
C VAL A 126 10.34 6.10 -3.36
N THR A 127 10.20 6.39 -4.65
CA THR A 127 10.83 7.56 -5.24
C THR A 127 10.01 8.81 -4.89
N GLY A 128 10.52 9.66 -3.98
CA GLY A 128 9.89 10.97 -3.68
C GLY A 128 9.36 11.18 -2.26
N GLY A 129 9.65 10.28 -1.32
CA GLY A 129 9.57 10.53 0.13
C GLY A 129 8.17 10.53 0.76
N ASN A 130 7.10 10.58 -0.02
CA ASN A 130 5.73 10.50 0.48
C ASN A 130 4.88 9.58 -0.39
N ILE A 131 4.14 8.67 0.24
CA ILE A 131 3.24 7.71 -0.40
C ILE A 131 1.81 8.17 -0.17
N PRO A 132 1.11 8.66 -1.20
CA PRO A 132 -0.31 8.94 -1.09
C PRO A 132 -1.10 7.63 -1.07
N ALA A 133 -2.03 7.53 -0.14
CA ALA A 133 -3.00 6.44 -0.06
C ALA A 133 -4.36 6.99 0.40
N THR A 134 -5.41 6.22 0.15
CA THR A 134 -6.71 6.44 0.77
C THR A 134 -6.93 5.41 1.87
N TYR A 135 -7.80 5.72 2.81
CA TYR A 135 -8.20 4.76 3.82
C TYR A 135 -9.70 4.81 4.11
N SER A 136 -10.22 3.72 4.65
CA SER A 136 -11.56 3.63 5.22
C SER A 136 -11.55 2.71 6.42
N ILE A 137 -12.46 2.95 7.35
CA ILE A 137 -12.66 2.09 8.52
C ILE A 137 -14.11 1.63 8.52
N THR A 138 -14.32 0.32 8.55
CA THR A 138 -15.67 -0.26 8.63
C THR A 138 -15.62 -1.50 9.49
N ASN A 139 -16.48 -1.58 10.51
CA ASN A 139 -16.54 -2.74 11.43
C ASN A 139 -15.18 -3.12 12.04
N ASN A 140 -14.40 -2.13 12.52
CA ASN A 140 -13.04 -2.32 13.06
C ASN A 140 -12.02 -2.89 12.05
N ILE A 141 -12.30 -2.78 10.75
CA ILE A 141 -11.36 -3.10 9.68
C ILE A 141 -10.91 -1.81 9.04
N LEU A 142 -9.61 -1.51 9.17
CA LEU A 142 -8.94 -0.47 8.41
C LEU A 142 -8.56 -1.04 7.04
N THR A 143 -9.00 -0.40 5.98
CA THR A 143 -8.55 -0.67 4.60
C THR A 143 -7.71 0.49 4.14
N VAL A 144 -6.49 0.22 3.68
CA VAL A 144 -5.59 1.22 3.08
C VAL A 144 -5.38 0.85 1.62
N THR A 145 -5.62 1.81 0.72
CA THR A 145 -5.43 1.65 -0.72
C THR A 145 -4.38 2.61 -1.21
N GLU A 146 -3.28 2.06 -1.71
CA GLU A 146 -2.18 2.80 -2.30
C GLU A 146 -2.27 2.69 -3.83
N VAL A 147 -2.32 3.85 -4.49
CA VAL A 147 -2.23 3.93 -5.96
C VAL A 147 -1.19 4.98 -6.30
N ARG A 148 -0.10 4.57 -6.92
CA ARG A 148 0.98 5.47 -7.30
C ARG A 148 1.61 5.07 -8.64
N GLN A 149 2.24 6.06 -9.26
CA GLN A 149 2.97 5.90 -10.50
C GLN A 149 4.39 6.42 -10.29
N GLU A 150 5.37 5.66 -10.72
CA GLU A 150 6.79 6.02 -10.63
C GLU A 150 7.42 6.03 -12.01
N GLU A 151 8.19 7.08 -12.30
CA GLU A 151 8.94 7.25 -13.53
C GLU A 151 10.43 7.35 -13.22
N MET A 152 11.22 6.63 -14.01
CA MET A 152 12.67 6.75 -14.02
C MET A 152 13.11 6.98 -15.47
N ASP A 153 13.94 8.00 -15.70
CA ASP A 153 14.65 8.19 -16.96
C ASP A 153 16.08 8.63 -16.67
N ASN A 154 17.06 7.84 -17.13
CA ASN A 154 18.48 8.15 -17.00
C ASN A 154 19.16 8.41 -18.35
N GLY A 155 18.38 8.61 -19.43
CA GLY A 155 18.84 8.83 -20.79
C GLY A 155 19.26 7.56 -21.54
N THR A 156 19.38 6.43 -20.85
CA THR A 156 19.69 5.11 -21.46
C THR A 156 18.52 4.13 -21.32
N ILE A 157 17.89 4.13 -20.15
CA ILE A 157 16.71 3.36 -19.80
C ILE A 157 15.65 4.35 -19.32
N SER A 158 14.44 4.23 -19.85
CA SER A 158 13.25 4.79 -19.23
C SER A 158 12.40 3.66 -18.65
N SER A 159 11.79 3.88 -17.49
CA SER A 159 10.89 2.94 -16.86
C SER A 159 9.69 3.68 -16.28
N PHE A 160 8.52 3.10 -16.47
CA PHE A 160 7.28 3.54 -15.87
C PHE A 160 6.70 2.39 -15.06
N THR A 161 6.30 2.65 -13.82
CA THR A 161 5.75 1.65 -12.91
C THR A 161 4.43 2.12 -12.34
N ASP A 162 3.34 1.40 -12.61
CA ASP A 162 2.05 1.56 -11.92
C ASP A 162 1.99 0.59 -10.74
N ILE A 163 1.62 1.10 -9.57
CA ILE A 163 1.47 0.33 -8.34
C ILE A 163 0.05 0.53 -7.83
N ASN A 164 -0.64 -0.57 -7.56
CA ASN A 164 -1.94 -0.59 -6.92
C ASN A 164 -1.96 -1.66 -5.84
N MET A 165 -2.01 -1.26 -4.57
CA MET A 165 -1.94 -2.13 -3.41
C MET A 165 -3.11 -1.85 -2.48
N VAL A 166 -3.71 -2.89 -1.93
CA VAL A 166 -4.75 -2.82 -0.92
C VAL A 166 -4.34 -3.69 0.26
N SER A 167 -4.35 -3.10 1.45
CA SER A 167 -4.15 -3.84 2.69
C SER A 167 -5.34 -3.67 3.62
N THR A 168 -5.65 -4.74 4.36
CA THR A 168 -6.69 -4.71 5.39
C THR A 168 -6.11 -5.07 6.75
N TRP A 169 -6.62 -4.41 7.79
CA TRP A 169 -6.11 -4.53 9.14
C TRP A 169 -7.24 -4.58 10.14
N ASN A 170 -7.12 -5.45 11.15
CA ASN A 170 -8.10 -5.59 12.21
C ASN A 170 -7.63 -4.85 13.46
N ARG A 171 -8.52 -4.05 14.06
CA ARG A 171 -8.27 -3.37 15.35
C ARG A 171 -7.85 -4.38 16.43
N GLN A 172 -6.80 -4.08 17.19
CA GLN A 172 -6.43 -4.86 18.37
C GLN A 172 -7.04 -4.30 19.67
#